data_AF-A0A2V7IV38-F1
#
_entry.id   AF-A0A2V7IV38-F1
#
_cell.length_a   1.000
_cell.length_b   1.000
_cell.length_c   1.000
_cell.angle_alpha   90.00
_cell.angle_beta   90.00
_cell.angle_gamma   90.00
#
_symmetry.space_group_name_H-M   'P 1'
#
loop_
_entity.id
_entity.type
_entity.pdbx_description
1 polymer ?
#
loop_
_entity_poly.entity_id
_entity_poly.type
_entity_poly.pdbx_seq_one_letter_code
_entity_poly.pdbx_strand_id
1 'polypeptide(L)' 'MAHDVTFKVPPRELGRADVKFSVKTNGAKLGTLAISRGSVVWFQRDHSWGFKVGWRDFNRMMAEKGKRWEKR' A
#
# COMPACT_ATOMS: atom_id res chain seq x y z
N MET A 1 -34.52 -4.14 9.89
CA MET A 1 -33.44 -5.14 10.02
C MET A 1 -32.27 -4.63 9.21
N ALA A 2 -31.16 -4.28 9.87
CA ALA A 2 -29.96 -3.80 9.19
C ALA A 2 -29.05 -5.00 8.96
N HIS A 3 -28.74 -5.31 7.70
CA HIS A 3 -27.77 -6.34 7.36
C HIS A 3 -26.39 -5.70 7.24
N ASP A 4 -25.43 -6.17 8.03
CA ASP A 4 -24.02 -5.86 7.83
C ASP A 4 -23.45 -6.77 6.75
N VAL A 5 -23.15 -6.18 5.60
CA VAL A 5 -22.57 -6.88 4.45
C VAL A 5 -21.08 -6.55 4.40
N THR A 6 -20.23 -7.56 4.61
CA THR A 6 -18.78 -7.46 4.44
C THR A 6 -18.33 -8.27 3.23
N PHE A 7 -17.35 -7.78 2.49
CA PHE A 7 -16.74 -8.51 1.37
C PHE A 7 -15.24 -8.61 1.57
N LYS A 8 -14.70 -9.81 1.35
CA LYS A 8 -13.26 -10.05 1.22
C LYS A 8 -12.99 -10.29 -0.24
N VAL A 9 -12.07 -9.52 -0.82
CA VAL A 9 -11.61 -9.78 -2.19
C VAL A 9 -10.84 -11.11 -2.15
N PRO A 10 -11.25 -12.15 -2.90
CA PRO A 10 -10.51 -13.41 -2.93
C PRO A 10 -9.08 -13.13 -3.43
N PRO A 11 -8.07 -13.88 -2.95
CA PRO A 11 -6.69 -13.70 -3.38
C PRO A 11 -6.61 -13.75 -4.91
N ARG A 12 -6.03 -12.71 -5.51
CA ARG A 12 -5.74 -12.66 -6.94
C ARG A 12 -4.25 -12.45 -7.09
N GLU A 13 -3.62 -13.21 -7.99
CA GLU A 13 -2.24 -12.90 -8.35
C GLU A 13 -2.19 -11.51 -8.99
N LEU A 14 -1.25 -10.70 -8.52
CA LEU A 14 -0.91 -9.46 -9.20
C LEU A 14 -0.24 -9.84 -10.52
N GLY A 15 -0.93 -9.59 -11.64
CA GLY A 15 -0.41 -9.84 -12.98
C GLY A 15 0.71 -8.84 -13.36
N ARG A 16 0.70 -8.34 -14.60
CA ARG A 16 1.64 -7.29 -15.05
C ARG A 16 1.30 -5.88 -14.53
N ALA A 17 0.14 -5.71 -13.91
CA ALA A 17 -0.35 -4.42 -13.47
C ALA A 17 -0.15 -4.22 -11.97
N ASP A 18 0.24 -3.00 -11.58
CA ASP A 18 0.37 -2.60 -10.18
C ASP A 18 -1.00 -2.35 -9.56
N VAL A 19 -1.19 -2.74 -8.30
CA VAL A 19 -2.33 -2.26 -7.50
C VAL A 19 -1.95 -0.91 -6.92
N LYS A 20 -2.76 0.12 -7.23
CA LYS A 20 -2.52 1.50 -6.80
C LYS A 20 -3.54 1.91 -5.73
N PHE A 21 -3.04 2.36 -4.58
CA PHE A 21 -3.84 2.94 -3.50
C PHE A 21 -3.61 4.45 -3.46
N SER A 22 -4.68 5.24 -3.55
CA SER A 22 -4.60 6.68 -3.27
C SER A 22 -4.80 6.92 -1.78
N VAL A 23 -3.74 7.31 -1.08
CA VAL A 23 -3.80 7.60 0.36
C VAL A 23 -4.10 9.09 0.54
N LYS A 24 -5.08 9.41 1.38
CA LYS A 24 -5.46 10.78 1.73
C LYS A 24 -5.29 11.01 3.22
N THR A 25 -4.92 12.24 3.61
CA THR A 25 -4.91 12.70 5.00
C THR A 25 -5.63 14.05 5.06
N ASN A 26 -6.51 14.23 6.05
CA ASN A 26 -7.30 15.45 6.22
C ASN A 26 -8.01 15.94 4.93
N GLY A 27 -8.57 15.01 4.15
CA GLY A 27 -9.26 15.31 2.90
C GLY A 27 -8.34 15.54 1.68
N ALA A 28 -7.05 15.78 1.87
CA ALA A 28 -6.07 15.99 0.80
C ALA A 28 -5.31 14.70 0.44
N LYS A 29 -4.88 14.57 -0.81
CA LYS A 29 -4.03 13.44 -1.25
C LYS A 29 -2.68 13.51 -0.54
N LEU A 30 -2.29 12.47 0.19
CA LEU A 30 -0.94 12.35 0.74
C LEU A 30 0.01 11.77 -0.32
N GLY A 31 -0.48 10.81 -1.10
CA GLY A 31 0.28 10.17 -2.16
C GLY A 31 -0.43 8.98 -2.78
N THR A 32 0.28 8.26 -3.63
CA THR A 32 -0.17 7.00 -4.23
C THR A 32 0.83 5.90 -3.92
N LEU A 33 0.36 4.81 -3.34
CA LEU A 33 1.14 3.59 -3.14
C LEU A 33 0.85 2.64 -4.30
N ALA A 34 1.86 2.28 -5.08
CA ALA A 34 1.77 1.23 -6.08
C ALA A 34 2.48 -0.02 -5.55
N ILE A 35 1.78 -1.16 -5.57
CA ILE A 35 2.32 -2.45 -5.19
C ILE A 35 2.38 -3.31 -6.45
N SER A 36 3.56 -3.87 -6.70
CA SER A 36 3.85 -4.77 -7.82
C SER A 36 4.36 -6.12 -7.29
N ARG A 37 4.60 -7.11 -8.16
CA ARG A 37 5.25 -8.38 -7.77
C ARG A 37 6.65 -8.18 -7.17
N GLY A 38 7.40 -7.18 -7.64
CA GLY A 38 8.82 -7.03 -7.28
C GLY A 38 9.12 -5.91 -6.28
N SER A 39 8.21 -4.96 -6.12
CA SER A 39 8.48 -3.74 -5.35
C SER A 39 7.23 -3.00 -4.92
N VAL A 40 7.44 -2.14 -3.92
CA VAL A 40 6.53 -1.09 -3.52
C VAL A 40 7.06 0.24 -4.07
N VAL A 41 6.18 1.08 -4.62
CA VAL A 41 6.53 2.42 -5.10
C VAL A 41 5.62 3.43 -4.42
N TRP A 42 6.21 4.48 -3.87
CA TRP A 42 5.48 5.59 -3.27
C TRP A 42 5.62 6.86 -4.10
N PHE A 43 4.49 7.41 -4.55
CA PHE A 43 4.40 8.71 -5.22
C PHE A 43 3.87 9.73 -4.23
N GLN A 44 4.69 10.72 -3.85
CA GLN A 44 4.23 11.81 -2.99
C GLN A 44 3.20 12.69 -3.70
N ARG A 45 2.41 13.45 -2.93
CA ARG A 45 1.52 14.47 -3.51
C ARG A 45 2.33 15.39 -4.43
N ASP A 46 1.83 15.64 -5.63
CA ASP A 46 2.38 16.58 -6.63
C ASP A 46 3.75 16.21 -7.23
N HIS A 47 4.28 15.01 -6.97
CA HIS A 47 5.53 14.53 -7.56
C HIS A 47 5.25 13.59 -8.74
N SER A 48 5.93 13.81 -9.86
CA SER A 48 5.90 12.94 -11.04
C SER A 48 6.74 11.67 -10.87
N TRP A 49 7.69 11.66 -9.94
CA TRP A 49 8.62 10.55 -9.69
C TRP A 49 8.24 9.78 -8.42
N GLY A 50 8.26 8.45 -8.51
CA GLY A 50 7.98 7.55 -7.40
C GLY A 50 9.26 6.98 -6.78
N PHE A 51 9.26 6.79 -5.46
CA PHE A 51 10.34 6.15 -4.73
C PHE A 51 10.08 4.65 -4.64
N LYS A 52 10.95 3.85 -5.27
CA LYS A 52 10.81 2.39 -5.36
C LYS A 52 11.68 1.68 -4.32
N VAL A 53 11.11 0.69 -3.65
CA VAL A 53 11.79 -0.18 -2.69
C VAL A 53 11.42 -1.64 -2.96
N GLY A 54 12.41 -2.53 -2.96
CA GLY A 54 12.19 -3.98 -3.08
C GLY A 54 11.65 -4.58 -1.78
N TRP A 55 10.98 -5.73 -1.87
CA TRP A 55 10.32 -6.35 -0.71
C TRP A 55 11.25 -6.61 0.49
N ARG A 56 12.50 -6.98 0.25
CA ARG A 56 13.49 -7.21 1.32
C ARG A 56 13.82 -5.93 2.09
N ASP A 57 14.09 -4.85 1.37
CA ASP A 57 14.38 -3.55 1.98
C ASP A 57 13.13 -2.97 2.65
N PHE A 58 11.96 -3.17 2.06
CA PHE A 58 10.69 -2.79 2.69
C PHE A 58 10.49 -3.53 4.02
N ASN A 59 10.73 -4.85 4.06
CA ASN A 59 10.67 -5.63 5.30
C ASN A 59 11.63 -5.10 6.36
N ARG A 60 12.87 -4.77 5.98
CA ARG A 60 13.86 -4.18 6.89
C ARG A 60 13.36 -2.82 7.42
N MET A 61 12.88 -1.93 6.56
CA MET A 61 12.35 -0.63 6.96
C MET A 61 11.17 -0.74 7.93
N MET A 62 10.26 -1.70 7.71
CA MET A 62 9.11 -1.92 8.59
C MET A 62 9.53 -2.51 9.93
N ALA A 63 10.56 -3.36 9.97
CA ALA A 63 11.12 -3.88 11.22
C ALA A 63 11.84 -2.79 12.03
N GLU A 64 12.55 -1.88 11.35
CA GLU A 64 13.32 -0.80 11.99
C GLU A 64 12.45 0.39 12.45
N LYS A 65 11.49 0.81 11.62
CA LYS A 65 10.72 2.04 11.83
C LYS A 65 9.25 1.80 12.19
N GLY A 66 8.74 0.60 11.88
CA GLY A 66 7.36 0.25 12.17
C GLY A 66 7.14 0.10 13.67
N LYS A 67 5.99 0.56 14.15
CA LYS A 67 5.54 0.27 15.51
C LYS A 67 4.68 -0.99 15.48
N ARG A 68 4.84 -1.84 16.49
CA ARG A 68 3.96 -3.00 16.69
C ARG A 68 2.54 -2.50 16.92
N TRP A 69 1.61 -2.88 16.04
CA TRP A 69 0.24 -2.37 16.06
C TRP A 69 -0.80 -3.46 16.37
N GLU A 70 -0.68 -4.64 15.76
CA GLU A 70 -1.68 -5.70 15.91
C GLU A 70 -1.04 -7.10 15.87
N LYS A 71 -1.67 -8.08 16.53
CA LYS A 71 -1.28 -9.49 16.47
C LYS A 71 -2.12 -10.15 15.37
N ARG A 72 -1.45 -10.79 14.40
CA ARG A 72 -2.10 -11.53 13.32
C ARG A 72 -2.74 -12.81 13.82
#